data_AF-A0A921NNM7-F1
#
_entry.id   AF-A0A921NNM7-F1
#
_cell.length_a   1.000
_cell.length_b   1.000
_cell.length_c   1.000
_cell.angle_alpha   90.00
_cell.angle_beta   90.00
_cell.angle_gamma   90.00
#
_symmetry.space_group_name_H-M   'P 1'
#
loop_
_entity.id
_entity.type
_entity.pdbx_description
1 polymer ?
#
loop_
_entity_poly.entity_id
_entity_poly.type
_entity_poly.pdbx_seq_one_letter_code
_entity_poly.pdbx_strand_id
1 'polypeptide(L)'
;MFNRQHKSDLQEIQRFSCALTEANAKLAAISRSMAMIEFDRTGVILNANERFCQTMGYGVEEIRGKHHRLFCEEAYTHTDAYH
;
A
#
# COMPACT_ATOMS: atom_id res chain seq x y z
N MET A 1 38.05 -6.76 -20.90
CA MET A 1 37.54 -6.24 -19.61
C MET A 1 36.07 -5.83 -19.66
N PHE A 2 35.57 -5.26 -20.77
CA PHE A 2 34.15 -4.86 -20.97
C PHE A 2 33.10 -5.95 -20.66
N ASN A 3 33.32 -7.20 -21.05
CA ASN A 3 32.35 -8.29 -20.84
C ASN A 3 32.21 -8.71 -19.36
N ARG A 4 33.21 -8.41 -18.51
CA ARG A 4 33.17 -8.78 -17.09
C ARG A 4 32.38 -7.76 -16.26
N GLN A 5 32.48 -6.47 -16.60
CA GLN A 5 31.68 -5.42 -15.97
C GLN A 5 30.19 -5.60 -16.30
N HIS A 6 29.84 -5.76 -17.58
CA HIS A 6 28.44 -5.99 -17.97
C HIS A 6 27.82 -7.21 -17.30
N LYS A 7 28.60 -8.30 -17.17
CA LYS A 7 28.13 -9.51 -16.46
C LYS A 7 27.90 -9.25 -14.97
N SER A 8 28.74 -8.43 -14.34
CA SER A 8 28.57 -8.02 -12.94
C SER A 8 27.31 -7.17 -12.76
N ASP A 9 27.11 -6.18 -13.64
CA ASP A 9 25.95 -5.29 -13.57
C ASP A 9 24.64 -6.07 -13.75
N LEU A 10 24.61 -7.05 -14.67
CA LEU A 10 23.46 -7.94 -14.86
C LEU A 10 23.16 -8.78 -13.61
N GLN A 11 24.18 -9.30 -12.93
CA GLN A 11 24.00 -10.04 -11.69
C GLN A 11 23.43 -9.15 -10.57
N GLU A 12 23.86 -7.90 -10.50
CA GLU A 12 23.37 -6.94 -9.52
C GLU A 12 21.90 -6.54 -9.79
N ILE A 13 21.55 -6.23 -11.04
CA ILE A 13 20.16 -5.98 -11.46
C ILE A 13 19.28 -7.18 -11.12
N GLN A 14 19.75 -8.40 -11.41
CA GLN A 14 19.01 -9.62 -11.12
C GLN A 14 18.79 -9.83 -9.62
N ARG A 15 19.78 -9.51 -8.77
CA ARG A 15 19.64 -9.55 -7.31
C ARG A 15 18.59 -8.56 -6.83
N PHE A 16 18.62 -7.31 -7.31
CA PHE A 16 17.63 -6.31 -6.95
C PHE A 16 16.22 -6.71 -7.41
N SER A 17 16.10 -7.26 -8.62
CA SER A 17 14.83 -7.76 -9.15
C SER A 17 14.25 -8.91 -8.32
N CYS A 18 15.09 -9.85 -7.89
CA CYS A 18 14.66 -10.96 -7.02
C CYS A 18 14.16 -10.45 -5.67
N ALA A 19 14.92 -9.55 -5.03
CA ALA A 19 14.54 -8.95 -3.76
C ALA A 19 13.21 -8.16 -3.85
N LEU A 20 13.03 -7.41 -4.93
CA LEU A 20 11.78 -6.69 -5.18
C LEU A 20 10.59 -7.65 -5.36
N THR A 21 10.80 -8.75 -6.10
CA THR A 21 9.77 -9.77 -6.32
C THR A 21 9.36 -10.44 -5.01
N GLU A 22 10.32 -10.79 -4.15
CA GLU A 22 10.05 -11.35 -2.82
C GLU A 22 9.28 -10.38 -1.92
N ALA A 23 9.67 -9.10 -1.91
CA ALA A 23 8.97 -8.07 -1.15
C ALA A 23 7.52 -7.91 -1.63
N ASN A 24 7.32 -7.84 -2.94
CA ASN A 24 5.98 -7.75 -3.55
C ASN A 24 5.14 -9.01 -3.26
N ALA A 25 5.74 -10.19 -3.27
CA ALA A 25 5.04 -11.43 -2.95
C ALA A 25 4.56 -11.44 -1.49
N LYS A 26 5.38 -10.97 -0.55
CA LYS A 26 5.00 -10.82 0.86
C LYS A 26 3.89 -9.79 1.04
N LEU A 27 4.01 -8.61 0.43
CA LEU A 27 2.97 -7.58 0.46
C LEU A 27 1.66 -8.08 -0.15
N ALA A 28 1.72 -8.81 -1.27
CA ALA A 28 0.54 -9.41 -1.87
C ALA A 28 -0.11 -10.46 -0.96
N ALA A 29 0.68 -11.25 -0.24
CA ALA A 29 0.16 -12.21 0.74
C ALA A 29 -0.58 -11.52 1.89
N ILE A 30 0.00 -10.45 2.44
CA ILE A 30 -0.63 -9.63 3.49
C ILE A 30 -1.91 -8.98 2.96
N SER A 31 -1.87 -8.37 1.78
CA SER A 31 -3.03 -7.73 1.15
C SER A 31 -4.16 -8.73 0.88
N ARG A 32 -3.88 -10.02 0.63
CA ARG A 32 -4.93 -11.04 0.49
C ARG A 32 -5.55 -11.49 1.81
N SER A 33 -4.81 -11.40 2.92
CA SER A 33 -5.23 -11.90 4.24
C SER A 33 -5.83 -10.83 5.15
N MET A 34 -5.51 -9.54 4.94
CA MET A 34 -5.91 -8.44 5.81
C MET A 34 -6.62 -7.32 5.04
N ALA A 35 -7.53 -6.61 5.70
CA ALA A 35 -8.04 -5.33 5.21
C ALA A 35 -6.91 -4.29 5.26
N MET A 36 -6.56 -3.72 4.11
CA MET A 36 -5.46 -2.77 3.96
C MET A 36 -5.94 -1.51 3.25
N ILE A 37 -5.54 -0.36 3.78
CA ILE A 37 -5.82 0.96 3.23
C ILE A 37 -4.57 1.84 3.34
N GLU A 38 -4.35 2.66 2.32
CA GLU A 38 -3.23 3.57 2.21
C GLU A 38 -3.73 5.00 2.14
N PHE A 39 -3.13 5.87 2.94
CA PHE A 39 -3.42 7.29 2.98
C PHE A 39 -2.15 8.10 2.76
N ASP A 40 -2.30 9.32 2.26
CA ASP A 40 -1.23 10.30 2.27
C ASP A 40 -1.07 10.97 3.65
N ARG A 41 -0.09 11.88 3.75
CA ARG A 41 0.19 12.61 5.00
C ARG A 41 -0.94 13.54 5.44
N THR A 42 -1.84 13.91 4.54
CA THR A 42 -3.02 14.71 4.84
C THR A 42 -4.24 13.85 5.17
N GLY A 43 -4.08 12.52 5.17
CA GLY A 43 -5.15 11.60 5.47
C GLY A 43 -6.06 11.29 4.29
N VAL A 44 -5.68 11.66 3.06
CA VAL A 44 -6.45 11.33 1.84
C VAL A 44 -6.15 9.92 1.39
N ILE A 45 -7.20 9.16 1.08
CA ILE A 45 -7.12 7.76 0.65
C ILE A 45 -6.50 7.68 -0.74
N LEU A 46 -5.34 7.03 -0.81
CA LEU A 46 -4.63 6.76 -2.05
C LEU A 46 -5.14 5.47 -2.70
N ASN A 47 -5.29 4.43 -1.89
CA ASN A 47 -5.73 3.10 -2.33
C ASN A 47 -6.30 2.30 -1.17
N ALA A 48 -7.13 1.30 -1.47
CA ALA A 48 -7.59 0.30 -0.53
C ALA A 48 -7.70 -1.05 -1.23
N ASN A 49 -7.38 -2.13 -0.53
CA ASN A 49 -7.51 -3.47 -1.11
C ASN A 49 -8.95 -3.98 -1.05
N GLU A 50 -9.21 -5.03 -1.82
CA GLU A 50 -10.55 -5.62 -1.93
C GLU A 50 -11.09 -6.08 -0.56
N ARG A 51 -10.24 -6.61 0.32
CA ARG A 51 -10.62 -7.01 1.68
C ARG A 51 -11.15 -5.84 2.50
N PHE A 52 -10.49 -4.69 2.44
CA PHE A 52 -10.93 -3.48 3.14
C PHE A 52 -12.29 -3.03 2.61
N CYS A 53 -12.40 -2.92 1.29
CA CYS A 53 -13.63 -2.56 0.59
C CYS A 53 -14.81 -3.46 0.98
N GLN A 54 -14.62 -4.79 0.93
CA GLN A 54 -15.61 -5.78 1.34
C GLN A 54 -16.01 -5.65 2.82
N THR A 55 -15.03 -5.37 3.69
CA THR A 55 -15.26 -5.29 5.15
C THR A 55 -16.04 -4.03 5.52
N MET A 56 -15.72 -2.90 4.88
CA MET A 56 -16.37 -1.61 5.14
C MET A 56 -17.65 -1.39 4.30
N GLY A 57 -17.89 -2.21 3.28
CA GLY A 57 -19.07 -2.11 2.41
C GLY A 57 -18.96 -1.01 1.34
N TYR A 58 -17.75 -0.67 0.91
CA TYR A 58 -17.51 0.36 -0.12
C TYR A 58 -16.78 -0.20 -1.33
N GLY A 59 -16.99 0.39 -2.50
CA GLY A 59 -16.12 0.21 -3.67
C GLY A 59 -14.87 1.09 -3.59
N VAL A 60 -13.77 0.66 -4.22
CA VAL A 60 -12.50 1.41 -4.18
C VAL A 60 -12.64 2.80 -4.82
N GLU A 61 -13.41 2.91 -5.90
CA GLU A 61 -13.67 4.18 -6.60
C GLU A 61 -14.53 5.15 -5.77
N GLU A 62 -15.30 4.64 -4.82
CA GLU A 62 -16.12 5.48 -3.94
C GLU A 62 -15.30 6.13 -2.83
N ILE A 63 -14.18 5.52 -2.45
CA ILE A 63 -13.38 5.97 -1.30
C ILE A 63 -12.07 6.62 -1.71
N ARG A 64 -11.56 6.34 -2.91
CA ARG A 64 -10.33 6.94 -3.42
C ARG A 64 -10.47 8.47 -3.51
N GLY A 65 -9.47 9.18 -3.00
CA GLY A 65 -9.48 10.65 -2.94
C GLY A 65 -10.33 11.25 -1.83
N LYS A 66 -11.05 10.44 -1.03
CA LYS A 66 -11.73 10.92 0.18
C LYS A 66 -10.78 10.93 1.38
N HIS A 67 -11.12 11.69 2.41
CA HIS A 67 -10.37 11.74 3.66
C HIS A 67 -10.71 10.55 4.56
N HIS A 68 -9.72 9.97 5.24
CA HIS A 68 -9.87 8.76 6.08
C HIS A 68 -10.86 8.93 7.23
N ARG A 69 -11.19 10.17 7.62
CA ARG A 69 -12.27 10.51 8.57
C ARG A 69 -13.59 9.82 8.27
N LEU A 70 -13.83 9.45 7.01
CA LEU A 70 -15.01 8.72 6.57
C LEU A 70 -15.22 7.41 7.37
N PHE A 71 -14.13 6.80 7.83
CA PHE A 71 -14.15 5.55 8.60
C PHE A 71 -14.00 5.75 10.11
N CYS A 72 -13.94 7.00 10.57
CA CYS A 72 -13.84 7.33 11.99
C CYS A 72 -15.21 7.78 12.51
N GLU A 73 -15.51 7.46 13.77
CA GLU A 73 -16.69 8.01 14.43
C GLU A 73 -16.62 9.54 14.49
N GLU A 74 -17.72 10.24 14.20
CA GLU A 74 -17.73 11.70 14.17
C GLU A 74 -17.21 12.30 15.49
N ALA A 75 -17.69 11.77 16.63
CA ALA A 75 -17.25 12.22 17.94
C ALA A 75 -15.73 12.12 18.15
N TYR A 76 -15.09 11.08 17.57
CA TYR A 76 -13.64 10.91 17.64
C TYR A 76 -12.90 11.93 16.77
N THR A 77 -13.44 12.24 15.58
CA THR A 77 -12.83 13.22 14.65
C THR A 77 -12.79 14.65 15.20
N HIS A 78 -13.54 14.94 16.26
CA HIS A 78 -13.56 16.23 16.94
C HIS A 78 -12.64 16.30 18.17
N THR A 79 -11.95 15.21 18.51
CA THR A 79 -11.02 15.18 19.65
C THR A 79 -9.63 15.67 19.25
N ASP A 80 -8.89 16.20 20.22
CA ASP A 80 -7.49 16.62 20.01
C ASP A 80 -6.59 15.44 19.62
N ALA A 81 -6.91 14.22 20.06
CA ALA A 81 -6.17 13.00 19.72
C ALA A 81 -6.25 12.61 18.24
N TYR A 82 -7.17 13.21 17.47
CA TYR A 82 -7.33 12.98 16.04
C TYR A 82 -6.51 13.94 15.17
N HIS A 83 -6.17 15.12 15.70
CA HIS A 83 -5.48 16.21 15.00
C HIS A 83 -3.96 16.18 15.21
#